data_AF-A0A7D9K3N0-F1
#
_entry.id   AF-A0A7D9K3N0-F1
#
_cell.length_a   1.000
_cell.length_b   1.000
_cell.length_c   1.000
_cell.angle_alpha   90.00
_cell.angle_beta   90.00
_cell.angle_gamma   90.00
#
_symmetry.space_group_name_H-M   'P 1'
#
loop_
_entity.id
_entity.type
_entity.pdbx_description
1 polymer ?
#
loop_
_entity_poly.entity_id
_entity_poly.type
_entity_poly.pdbx_seq_one_letter_code
_entity_poly.pdbx_strand_id
1 'polypeptide(L)'
;FTGVIFVDEATKEKAAFNKSGPAVTFSGNYNKKADAFGLWTAQGVASTDFEYQMLICDTDFYKGLHFSGYTADCYKLCANWCNDRSSPYFRSSAVSSANFQGVAFNENGRTPTSKRVIRAGIR
;
A
#
# COMPACT_ATOMS: atom_id res chain seq x y z
N PHE A 1 9.33 12.84 1.20
CA PHE A 1 9.87 11.53 0.85
C PHE A 1 9.55 11.22 -0.60
N THR A 2 10.46 10.52 -1.26
CA THR A 2 10.36 10.08 -2.65
C THR A 2 10.44 8.55 -2.76
N GLY A 3 10.72 7.85 -1.67
CA GLY A 3 10.79 6.40 -1.64
C GLY A 3 10.10 5.81 -0.41
N VAL A 4 9.46 4.65 -0.60
CA VAL A 4 8.96 3.80 0.48
C VAL A 4 9.44 2.39 0.24
N ILE A 5 9.88 1.68 1.27
CA ILE A 5 10.30 0.28 1.20
C ILE A 5 9.54 -0.54 2.24
N PHE A 6 9.07 -1.71 1.81
CA PHE A 6 8.54 -2.75 2.67
C PHE A 6 9.52 -3.92 2.70
N VAL A 7 9.75 -4.47 3.89
CA VAL A 7 10.59 -5.64 4.09
C VAL A 7 9.79 -6.68 4.86
N ASP A 8 9.65 -7.87 4.29
CA ASP A 8 9.13 -9.03 5.03
C ASP A 8 10.23 -9.55 5.95
N GLU A 9 9.98 -9.60 7.26
CA GLU A 9 11.01 -10.01 8.22
C GLU A 9 11.29 -11.52 8.21
N ALA A 10 10.38 -12.35 7.71
CA ALA A 10 10.59 -13.78 7.61
C ALA A 10 11.40 -14.14 6.36
N THR A 11 10.97 -13.66 5.18
CA THR A 11 11.61 -13.99 3.90
C THR A 11 12.79 -13.08 3.55
N LYS A 12 12.88 -11.91 4.20
CA LYS A 12 13.83 -10.83 3.88
C LYS A 12 13.65 -10.21 2.50
N GLU A 13 12.55 -10.53 1.82
CA GLU A 13 12.18 -9.92 0.56
C GLU A 13 11.84 -8.44 0.74
N LYS A 14 12.10 -7.67 -0.31
CA LYS A 14 11.97 -6.21 -0.30
C LYS A 14 11.15 -5.76 -1.49
N ALA A 15 10.15 -4.92 -1.23
CA ALA A 15 9.42 -4.18 -2.23
C ALA A 15 9.65 -2.69 -2.00
N ALA A 16 10.07 -1.98 -3.04
CA ALA A 16 10.29 -0.54 -2.97
C ALA A 16 9.41 0.19 -3.98
N PHE A 17 8.98 1.39 -3.61
CA PHE A 17 8.12 2.25 -4.41
C PHE A 17 8.77 3.61 -4.49
N ASN A 18 9.02 4.07 -5.71
CA ASN A 18 9.68 5.35 -5.96
C ASN A 18 8.72 6.31 -6.64
N LYS A 19 8.79 7.57 -6.22
CA LYS A 19 8.03 8.66 -6.79
C LYS A 19 8.83 9.36 -7.86
N SER A 20 8.22 9.56 -9.02
CA SER A 20 8.68 10.53 -10.01
C SER A 20 8.17 11.94 -9.64
N GLY A 21 9.04 12.95 -9.71
CA GLY A 21 8.67 14.35 -9.46
C GLY A 21 8.77 14.78 -7.99
N PRO A 22 7.90 15.70 -7.53
CA PRO A 22 8.02 16.32 -6.20
C PRO A 22 7.92 15.32 -5.05
N ALA A 23 8.64 15.62 -3.97
CA ALA A 23 8.59 14.84 -2.75
C ALA A 23 7.22 14.93 -2.07
N VAL A 24 6.75 13.81 -1.51
CA VAL A 24 5.52 13.72 -0.74
C VAL A 24 5.77 14.11 0.72
N THR A 25 4.82 14.81 1.34
CA THR A 25 4.82 15.04 2.78
C THR A 25 3.78 14.15 3.45
N PHE A 26 4.07 13.69 4.66
CA PHE A 26 3.11 12.91 5.45
C PHE A 26 1.80 13.68 5.65
N SER A 27 1.88 14.92 6.14
CA SER A 27 0.73 15.80 6.35
C SER A 27 -0.08 16.04 5.09
N GLY A 28 0.58 16.13 3.92
CA GLY A 28 -0.10 16.29 2.64
C GLY A 28 -0.89 15.05 2.20
N ASN A 29 -0.49 13.84 2.63
CA ASN A 29 -1.08 12.57 2.18
C ASN A 29 -2.01 11.92 3.21
N TYR A 30 -1.98 12.33 4.48
CA TYR A 30 -2.82 11.76 5.53
C TYR A 30 -4.31 11.80 5.17
N ASN A 31 -4.95 10.63 5.18
CA ASN A 31 -6.37 10.42 4.91
C ASN A 31 -6.83 10.98 3.55
N LYS A 32 -5.92 11.15 2.60
CA LYS A 32 -6.25 11.57 1.23
C LYS A 32 -6.56 10.37 0.35
N LYS A 33 -7.22 10.67 -0.77
CA LYS A 33 -7.36 9.75 -1.90
C LYS A 33 -5.98 9.49 -2.50
N ALA A 34 -5.77 8.29 -3.04
CA ALA A 34 -4.45 7.84 -3.45
C ALA A 34 -3.87 8.59 -4.69
N ASP A 35 -4.67 9.40 -5.37
CA ASP A 35 -4.24 10.29 -6.46
C ASP A 35 -3.58 11.59 -5.96
N ALA A 36 -3.60 11.89 -4.66
CA ALA A 36 -3.11 13.15 -4.11
C ALA A 36 -1.68 13.50 -4.53
N PHE A 37 -0.83 12.49 -4.75
CA PHE A 37 0.50 12.67 -5.29
C PHE A 37 0.73 11.89 -6.59
N GLY A 38 -0.28 11.23 -7.15
CA GLY A 38 -0.15 10.39 -8.34
C GLY A 38 0.56 9.06 -8.07
N LEU A 39 0.90 8.37 -9.17
CA LEU A 39 1.36 6.99 -9.15
C LEU A 39 2.87 6.86 -8.88
N TRP A 40 3.25 5.65 -8.48
CA TRP A 40 4.57 5.23 -8.02
C TRP A 40 5.07 4.04 -8.82
N THR A 41 6.37 4.01 -9.06
CA THR A 41 7.04 2.90 -9.75
C THR A 41 7.54 1.88 -8.74
N ALA A 42 7.20 0.61 -8.95
CA ALA A 42 7.65 -0.50 -8.11
C ALA A 42 9.06 -1.00 -8.47
N GLN A 43 9.72 -1.58 -7.47
CA GLN A 43 11.01 -2.27 -7.55
C GLN A 43 11.06 -3.42 -6.55
N GLY A 44 12.03 -4.32 -6.73
CA GLY A 44 12.21 -5.49 -5.88
C GLY A 44 11.22 -6.59 -6.24
N VAL A 45 10.60 -7.21 -5.23
CA VAL A 45 9.65 -8.33 -5.47
C VAL A 45 8.26 -7.89 -5.93
N ALA A 46 7.92 -6.61 -5.82
CA ALA A 46 6.64 -6.08 -6.28
C ALA A 46 6.53 -6.22 -7.81
N SER A 47 5.40 -6.76 -8.30
CA SER A 47 5.14 -6.87 -9.74
C SER A 47 5.26 -5.50 -10.42
N THR A 48 5.89 -5.48 -11.59
CA THR A 48 6.05 -4.30 -12.45
C THR A 48 4.90 -4.14 -13.46
N ASP A 49 3.90 -5.02 -13.43
CA ASP A 49 2.74 -4.99 -14.34
C ASP A 49 1.74 -3.89 -13.96
N PHE A 50 1.95 -3.25 -12.81
CA PHE A 50 1.10 -2.21 -12.27
C PHE A 50 1.91 -0.96 -11.95
N GLU A 51 1.31 0.19 -12.20
CA GLU A 51 1.65 1.40 -11.47
C GLU A 51 1.03 1.34 -10.07
N TYR A 52 1.69 1.90 -9.06
CA TYR A 52 1.25 1.78 -7.67
C TYR A 52 0.71 3.09 -7.12
N GLN A 53 -0.25 2.97 -6.21
CA GLN A 53 -0.90 4.08 -5.52
C GLN A 53 -0.68 3.94 -4.01
N MET A 54 -0.53 5.07 -3.32
CA MET A 54 -0.20 5.12 -1.89
C MET A 54 -1.32 5.73 -1.06
N LEU A 55 -1.59 5.12 0.09
CA LEU A 55 -2.42 5.67 1.15
C LEU A 55 -1.64 5.74 2.47
N ILE A 56 -1.83 6.84 3.18
CA ILE A 56 -1.48 6.97 4.60
C ILE A 56 -2.78 7.25 5.33
N CYS A 57 -3.19 6.33 6.19
CA CYS A 57 -4.49 6.40 6.84
C CYS A 57 -4.36 6.43 8.36
N ASP A 58 -5.26 7.18 8.98
CA ASP A 58 -5.60 7.09 10.39
C ASP A 58 -7.13 7.21 10.51
N THR A 59 -7.81 6.08 10.29
CA THR A 59 -9.28 5.97 10.29
C THR A 59 -9.72 4.75 11.09
N ASP A 60 -11.01 4.64 11.40
CA ASP A 60 -11.55 3.47 12.10
C ASP A 60 -11.53 2.18 11.25
N PHE A 61 -11.37 2.29 9.93
CA PHE A 61 -11.25 1.15 9.04
C PHE A 61 -9.80 0.70 8.84
N TYR A 62 -8.91 1.63 8.54
CA TYR A 62 -7.50 1.32 8.27
C TYR A 62 -6.58 2.39 8.87
N LYS A 63 -5.47 1.93 9.46
CA LYS A 63 -4.41 2.75 10.03
C LYS A 63 -3.05 2.26 9.53
N GLY A 64 -2.25 3.17 8.97
CA GLY A 64 -0.90 2.89 8.48
C GLY A 64 -0.70 3.20 6.99
N LEU A 65 0.40 2.62 6.47
CA LEU A 65 0.86 2.77 5.08
C LEU A 65 0.32 1.62 4.22
N HIS A 66 -0.27 1.96 3.09
CA HIS A 66 -0.82 1.01 2.14
C HIS A 66 -0.39 1.36 0.72
N PHE A 67 0.32 0.45 0.07
CA PHE A 67 0.57 0.47 -1.38
C PHE A 67 -0.22 -0.64 -2.07
N SER A 68 -0.79 -0.34 -3.22
CA SER A 68 -1.42 -1.34 -4.08
C SER A 68 -1.33 -0.92 -5.54
N GLY A 69 -1.58 -1.83 -6.46
CA GLY A 69 -1.65 -1.46 -7.88
C GLY A 69 -2.84 -0.55 -8.19
N TYR A 70 -2.68 0.25 -9.23
CA TYR A 70 -3.74 1.01 -9.87
C TYR A 70 -4.42 0.15 -10.92
N THR A 71 -5.72 -0.11 -10.73
CA THR A 71 -6.52 -0.96 -11.62
C THR A 71 -7.89 -0.34 -11.84
N ALA A 72 -8.50 -0.67 -12.98
CA ALA A 72 -9.86 -0.27 -13.34
C ALA A 72 -10.16 1.24 -13.16
N ASP A 73 -9.17 2.09 -13.45
CA ASP A 73 -9.25 3.55 -13.31
C ASP A 73 -9.75 4.03 -11.92
N CYS A 74 -9.41 3.28 -10.86
CA CYS A 74 -9.91 3.54 -9.51
C CYS A 74 -8.78 3.81 -8.51
N TYR A 75 -8.75 5.06 -8.04
CA TYR A 75 -7.91 5.48 -6.93
C TYR A 75 -8.59 5.18 -5.59
N LYS A 76 -7.88 4.45 -4.73
CA LYS A 76 -8.38 4.00 -3.45
C LYS A 76 -8.50 5.17 -2.45
N LEU A 77 -9.40 4.99 -1.49
CA LEU A 77 -9.57 5.81 -0.30
C LEU A 77 -9.29 4.93 0.93
N CYS A 78 -9.04 5.55 2.08
CA CYS A 78 -8.75 4.80 3.32
C CYS A 78 -9.79 3.72 3.62
N ALA A 79 -11.09 4.00 3.42
CA ALA A 79 -12.20 3.07 3.65
C ALA A 79 -12.81 2.46 2.37
N ASN A 80 -12.25 2.71 1.19
CA ASN A 80 -12.74 2.13 -0.07
C ASN A 80 -11.58 1.72 -0.98
N TRP A 81 -11.37 0.41 -1.11
CA TRP A 81 -10.29 -0.17 -1.90
C TRP A 81 -10.75 -0.68 -3.27
N CYS A 82 -11.81 -0.09 -3.82
CA CYS A 82 -12.29 -0.32 -5.19
C CYS A 82 -12.69 -1.78 -5.50
N ASN A 83 -12.89 -2.63 -4.49
CA ASN A 83 -13.04 -4.08 -4.68
C ASN A 83 -11.93 -4.72 -5.54
N ASP A 84 -10.72 -4.15 -5.52
CA ASP A 84 -9.62 -4.60 -6.36
C ASP A 84 -9.10 -5.97 -5.91
N ARG A 85 -9.40 -6.98 -6.74
CA ARG A 85 -9.07 -8.40 -6.55
C ARG A 85 -7.90 -8.87 -7.42
N SER A 86 -7.27 -7.97 -8.18
CA SER A 86 -6.25 -8.33 -9.16
C SER A 86 -4.86 -7.83 -8.78
N SER A 87 -4.74 -6.64 -8.20
CA SER A 87 -3.42 -6.08 -7.92
C SER A 87 -2.80 -6.62 -6.62
N PRO A 88 -1.46 -6.61 -6.51
CA PRO A 88 -0.78 -6.88 -5.24
C PRO A 88 -0.90 -5.72 -4.27
N TYR A 89 -0.93 -6.04 -2.97
CA TYR A 89 -1.06 -5.12 -1.86
C TYR A 89 0.14 -5.22 -0.93
N PHE A 90 0.47 -4.10 -0.31
CA PHE A 90 1.48 -3.92 0.73
C PHE A 90 0.84 -3.09 1.84
N ARG A 91 0.25 -3.76 2.84
CA ARG A 91 -0.51 -3.11 3.92
C ARG A 91 -0.45 -3.89 5.22
N SER A 92 -0.58 -3.18 6.34
CA SER A 92 -0.94 -3.76 7.64
C SER A 92 -2.38 -4.29 7.66
N SER A 93 -2.80 -4.88 8.79
CA SER A 93 -4.19 -5.32 9.00
C SER A 93 -5.17 -4.14 9.05
N ALA A 94 -6.37 -4.34 8.52
CA ALA A 94 -7.49 -3.44 8.82
C ALA A 94 -7.85 -3.49 10.31
N VAL A 95 -8.43 -2.39 10.80
CA VAL A 95 -8.80 -2.21 12.21
C VAL A 95 -10.17 -2.81 12.51
N SER A 96 -11.19 -2.49 11.71
CA SER A 96 -12.60 -2.83 12.01
C SER A 96 -13.23 -3.87 11.09
N SER A 97 -12.46 -4.53 10.22
CA SER A 97 -13.02 -5.48 9.25
C SER A 97 -12.28 -6.82 9.23
N ALA A 98 -13.01 -7.89 9.55
CA ALA A 98 -12.53 -9.27 9.50
C ALA A 98 -12.09 -9.68 8.07
N ASN A 99 -12.73 -9.12 7.04
CA ASN A 99 -12.46 -9.44 5.64
C ASN A 99 -11.09 -8.96 5.14
N PHE A 100 -10.40 -8.12 5.93
CA PHE A 100 -9.11 -7.52 5.58
C PHE A 100 -8.08 -7.69 6.71
N GLN A 101 -8.23 -8.74 7.52
CA GLN A 101 -7.27 -9.08 8.55
C GLN A 101 -5.95 -9.58 7.97
N GLY A 102 -4.90 -9.52 8.79
CA GLY A 102 -3.56 -9.96 8.40
C GLY A 102 -2.79 -8.88 7.66
N VAL A 103 -1.53 -9.17 7.33
CA VAL A 103 -0.66 -8.23 6.62
C VAL A 103 -0.50 -8.73 5.20
N ALA A 104 -0.73 -7.87 4.22
CA ALA A 104 -0.53 -8.20 2.81
C ALA A 104 0.86 -7.74 2.39
N PHE A 105 1.63 -8.64 1.78
CA PHE A 105 2.91 -8.31 1.16
C PHE A 105 3.01 -9.06 -0.16
N ASN A 106 2.95 -8.31 -1.26
CA ASN A 106 2.99 -8.83 -2.63
C ASN A 106 1.95 -9.91 -2.96
N GLU A 107 0.77 -9.77 -2.37
CA GLU A 107 -0.37 -10.67 -2.59
C GLU A 107 -1.65 -9.83 -2.66
N ASN A 108 -2.74 -10.39 -3.16
CA ASN A 108 -3.98 -9.62 -3.19
C ASN A 108 -4.55 -9.44 -1.77
N GLY A 109 -4.56 -8.20 -1.28
CA GLY A 109 -4.95 -7.86 0.09
C GLY A 109 -6.45 -7.64 0.30
N ARG A 110 -7.30 -7.98 -0.67
CA ARG A 110 -8.77 -7.87 -0.59
C ARG A 110 -9.40 -8.94 0.32
N THR A 111 -8.68 -10.04 0.53
CA THR A 111 -9.08 -11.14 1.42
C THR A 111 -8.24 -11.13 2.70
N PRO A 112 -8.66 -11.86 3.75
CA PRO A 112 -7.82 -12.06 4.91
C PRO A 112 -6.52 -12.75 4.53
N THR A 113 -5.41 -12.30 5.11
CA THR A 113 -4.08 -12.88 4.91
C THR A 113 -3.50 -13.37 6.24
N SER A 114 -2.35 -14.03 6.17
CA SER A 114 -1.63 -14.48 7.37
C SER A 114 -1.10 -13.30 8.20
N LYS A 115 -0.92 -13.54 9.50
CA LYS A 115 -0.17 -12.62 10.36
C LYS A 115 1.31 -12.72 10.00
N ARG A 116 1.97 -11.59 9.76
CA ARG A 116 3.41 -11.49 9.49
C ARG A 116 3.95 -10.15 10.01
N VAL A 117 5.24 -10.09 10.22
CA VAL A 117 5.94 -8.86 10.62
C VAL A 117 6.57 -8.24 9.38
N ILE A 118 6.17 -7.01 9.09
CA ILE A 118 6.76 -6.20 8.02
C ILE A 118 7.40 -4.95 8.64
N ARG A 119 8.54 -4.53 8.09
CA ARG A 119 9.10 -3.21 8.35
C ARG A 119 8.82 -2.30 7.16
N ALA A 120 8.38 -1.08 7.43
CA ALA A 120 8.23 -0.03 6.44
C ALA A 120 9.27 1.06 6.69
N GLY A 121 10.03 1.41 5.67
CA GLY A 121 10.99 2.52 5.67
C GLY A 121 10.58 3.59 4.68
N ILE A 122 10.87 4.84 4.99
CA ILE A 122 10.55 6.00 4.15
C ILE A 122 11.83 6.80 3.92
N ARG A 123 12.05 7.23 2.68
CA ARG A 123 13.23 7.95 2.21
C ARG A 123 12.82 9.24 1.50
#